data_AF-A0A379FYS2-F1
#
_entry.id   AF-A0A379FYS2-F1
#
_cell.length_a   1.000
_cell.length_b   1.000
_cell.length_c   1.000
_cell.angle_alpha   90.00
_cell.angle_beta   90.00
_cell.angle_gamma   90.00
#
_symmetry.space_group_name_H-M   'P 1'
#
loop_
_entity.id
_entity.type
_entity.pdbx_description
1 polymer ?
#
loop_
_entity_poly.entity_id
_entity_poly.type
_entity_poly.pdbx_seq_one_letter_code
_entity_poly.pdbx_strand_id
1 'polypeptide(L)'
;MRREWILTFPEVKACLAASCRYVALSKNTFVVSLICVAGFLACWLTLAGVSRALQQEATLSLFVSYFVFMIAAVSWSLRVEGTHKGMIMVIGGIFISILSFWNYQGLGMMSVLEHSGESFPLSGLNAFISMDDLIATSALSSLWNGFYWIPLCFILLPKFRADKTVMMHMAYRLLINFPVWVIQVFVFSSLSLALLLASSLTNLPVIVVPLLMVWNCVFVFLVLVRIENGTPPAVIMAQIARIKLTLRT
;
A
#
# COMPACT_ATOMS: atom_id res chain seq x y z
N MET A 1 0.22 32.55 16.66
CA MET A 1 1.06 32.07 15.55
C MET A 1 1.37 30.58 15.79
N ARG A 2 0.64 29.65 15.14
CA ARG A 2 0.90 28.21 15.32
C ARG A 2 2.10 27.77 14.49
N ARG A 3 3.11 27.27 15.18
CA ARG A 3 4.39 26.78 14.69
C ARG A 3 4.32 25.28 14.30
N GLU A 4 3.17 24.80 13.81
CA GLU A 4 2.89 23.37 13.60
C GLU A 4 2.67 23.04 12.12
N TRP A 5 3.62 23.37 11.26
CA TRP A 5 3.52 23.10 9.81
C TRP A 5 4.55 22.09 9.32
N ILE A 6 5.56 21.80 10.14
CA ILE A 6 6.66 20.88 9.85
C ILE A 6 6.70 19.88 10.99
N LEU A 7 6.59 18.59 10.66
CA LEU A 7 6.80 17.54 11.63
C LEU A 7 8.25 17.56 12.12
N THR A 8 8.42 17.62 13.44
CA THR A 8 9.72 17.46 14.07
C THR A 8 10.20 16.01 13.93
N PHE A 9 11.53 15.80 13.95
CA PHE A 9 12.11 14.45 13.88
C PHE A 9 11.53 13.47 14.92
N PRO A 10 11.29 13.85 16.19
CA PRO A 10 10.61 12.99 17.16
C PRO A 10 9.19 12.56 16.74
N GLU A 11 8.44 13.43 16.08
CA GLU A 11 7.09 13.11 15.60
C GLU A 11 7.12 12.15 14.40
N VAL A 12 8.06 12.34 13.48
CA VAL A 12 8.30 11.41 12.37
C VAL A 12 8.68 10.03 12.92
N LYS A 13 9.60 10.00 13.89
CA LYS A 13 10.01 8.76 14.57
C LYS A 13 8.84 8.09 15.28
N ALA A 14 7.96 8.85 15.92
CA ALA A 14 6.77 8.32 16.58
C ALA A 14 5.78 7.71 15.57
N CYS A 15 5.57 8.35 14.41
CA CYS A 15 4.74 7.80 13.33
C CYS A 15 5.34 6.50 12.78
N LEU A 16 6.65 6.46 12.60
CA LEU A 16 7.37 5.29 12.10
C LEU A 16 7.33 4.11 13.08
N ALA A 17 7.55 4.35 14.37
CA ALA A 17 7.44 3.31 15.39
C ALA A 17 6.00 2.80 15.56
N ALA A 18 5.01 3.69 15.42
CA ALA A 18 3.60 3.35 15.45
C ALA A 18 3.20 2.46 14.27
N SER A 19 3.57 2.83 13.03
CA SER A 19 3.22 2.05 11.84
C SER A 19 3.79 0.62 11.87
N CYS A 20 4.97 0.40 12.44
CA CYS A 20 5.54 -0.95 12.63
C CYS A 20 4.65 -1.89 13.45
N ARG A 21 3.84 -1.36 14.36
CA ARG A 21 2.96 -2.15 15.24
C ARG A 21 1.63 -2.50 14.60
N TYR A 22 1.31 -1.94 13.44
CA TYR A 22 -0.02 -2.03 12.83
C TYR A 22 -0.47 -3.47 12.56
N VAL A 23 0.39 -4.30 11.96
CA VAL A 23 0.04 -5.69 11.59
C VAL A 23 -0.36 -6.51 12.82
N ALA A 24 0.32 -6.30 13.95
CA ALA A 24 0.09 -7.02 15.20
C ALA A 24 -0.91 -6.30 16.14
N LEU A 25 -1.50 -5.18 15.71
CA LEU A 25 -2.30 -4.33 16.58
C LEU A 25 -3.66 -4.95 16.96
N SER A 26 -4.32 -5.61 16.00
CA SER A 26 -5.66 -6.16 16.18
C SER A 26 -5.94 -7.30 15.17
N LYS A 27 -7.04 -8.03 15.38
CA LYS A 27 -7.49 -9.04 14.39
C LYS A 27 -7.82 -8.38 13.04
N ASN A 28 -8.44 -7.20 13.06
CA ASN A 28 -8.84 -6.50 11.85
C ASN A 28 -7.64 -6.00 11.04
N THR A 29 -6.64 -5.42 11.71
CA THR A 29 -5.43 -4.94 11.04
C THR A 29 -4.61 -6.10 10.47
N PHE A 30 -4.55 -7.24 11.19
CA PHE A 30 -3.96 -8.46 10.67
C PHE A 30 -4.69 -9.00 9.44
N VAL A 31 -6.03 -9.08 9.48
CA VAL A 31 -6.85 -9.53 8.32
C VAL A 31 -6.67 -8.60 7.13
N VAL A 32 -6.64 -7.28 7.34
CA VAL A 32 -6.40 -6.30 6.26
C VAL A 32 -5.00 -6.49 5.68
N SER A 33 -3.98 -6.70 6.50
CA SER A 33 -2.63 -7.02 6.02
C SER A 33 -2.62 -8.31 5.19
N LEU A 34 -3.31 -9.37 5.62
CA LEU A 34 -3.44 -10.60 4.83
C LEU A 34 -4.16 -10.38 3.49
N ILE A 35 -5.21 -9.56 3.46
CA ILE A 35 -5.92 -9.21 2.23
C ILE A 35 -4.99 -8.47 1.25
N CYS A 36 -4.19 -7.53 1.74
CA CYS A 36 -3.20 -6.84 0.90
C CYS A 36 -2.14 -7.80 0.37
N VAL A 37 -1.63 -8.73 1.20
CA VAL A 37 -0.69 -9.78 0.75
C VAL A 37 -1.33 -10.67 -0.31
N ALA A 38 -2.58 -11.11 -0.11
CA ALA A 38 -3.30 -11.93 -1.08
C ALA A 38 -3.54 -11.19 -2.41
N GLY A 39 -3.94 -9.91 -2.35
CA GLY A 39 -4.12 -9.08 -3.54
C GLY A 39 -2.81 -8.88 -4.31
N PHE A 40 -1.69 -8.72 -3.61
CA PHE A 40 -0.37 -8.64 -4.22
C PHE A 40 -0.01 -9.95 -4.93
N LEU A 41 -0.18 -11.09 -4.26
CA LEU A 41 0.07 -12.41 -4.84
C LEU A 41 -0.79 -12.64 -6.07
N ALA A 42 -2.07 -12.25 -6.04
CA ALA A 42 -2.96 -12.34 -7.20
C ALA A 42 -2.46 -11.51 -8.39
N CYS A 43 -1.97 -10.28 -8.15
CA CYS A 43 -1.37 -9.46 -9.20
C CYS A 43 -0.10 -10.08 -9.75
N TRP A 44 0.76 -10.58 -8.88
CA TRP A 44 2.03 -11.19 -9.25
C TRP A 44 1.84 -12.46 -10.07
N LEU A 45 0.95 -13.37 -9.63
CA LEU A 45 0.62 -14.58 -10.36
C LEU A 45 -0.07 -14.27 -11.70
N THR A 46 -0.95 -13.28 -11.72
CA THR A 46 -1.59 -12.83 -12.98
C THR A 46 -0.54 -12.30 -13.93
N LEU A 47 0.38 -11.45 -13.47
CA LEU A 47 1.42 -10.86 -14.30
C LEU A 47 2.43 -11.91 -14.80
N ALA A 48 2.74 -12.92 -13.99
CA ALA A 48 3.63 -14.01 -14.37
C ALA A 48 3.07 -14.88 -15.52
N GLY A 49 1.74 -15.01 -15.60
CA GLY A 49 1.11 -15.78 -16.67
C GLY A 49 0.75 -14.98 -17.93
N VAL A 50 0.89 -13.65 -17.92
CA VAL A 50 0.63 -12.78 -19.07
C VAL A 50 1.78 -12.90 -20.08
N SER A 51 1.44 -12.89 -21.38
CA SER A 51 2.43 -12.96 -22.47
C SER A 51 3.39 -11.75 -22.46
N ARG A 52 4.65 -11.97 -22.85
CA ARG A 52 5.70 -10.91 -22.88
C ARG A 52 5.30 -9.67 -23.67
N ALA A 53 4.50 -9.82 -24.72
CA ALA A 53 4.04 -8.70 -25.55
C ALA A 53 3.09 -7.74 -24.79
N LEU A 54 2.34 -8.26 -23.81
CA LEU A 54 1.37 -7.51 -23.01
C LEU A 54 1.90 -7.16 -21.61
N GLN A 55 3.10 -7.62 -21.27
CA GLN A 55 3.63 -7.59 -19.91
C GLN A 55 3.81 -6.16 -19.37
N GLN A 56 4.19 -5.19 -20.21
CA GLN A 56 4.38 -3.81 -19.78
C GLN A 56 3.04 -3.12 -19.41
N GLU A 57 2.00 -3.33 -20.21
CA GLU A 57 0.65 -2.80 -19.97
C GLU A 57 -0.02 -3.48 -18.75
N ALA A 58 0.17 -4.80 -18.64
CA ALA A 58 -0.28 -5.57 -17.48
C ALA A 58 0.44 -5.14 -16.20
N THR A 59 1.76 -4.90 -16.26
CA THR A 59 2.54 -4.43 -15.12
C THR A 59 1.96 -3.12 -14.61
N LEU A 60 1.81 -2.12 -15.48
CA LEU A 60 1.32 -0.80 -15.08
C LEU A 60 -0.08 -0.88 -14.44
N SER A 61 -1.03 -1.52 -15.11
CA SER A 61 -2.43 -1.56 -14.66
C SER A 61 -2.64 -2.42 -13.42
N LEU A 62 -1.95 -3.57 -13.28
CA LEU A 62 -2.01 -4.41 -12.08
C LEU A 62 -1.35 -3.73 -10.89
N PHE A 63 -0.18 -3.12 -11.06
CA PHE A 63 0.48 -2.41 -9.95
C PHE A 63 -0.33 -1.19 -9.50
N VAL A 64 -0.81 -0.35 -10.42
CA VAL A 64 -1.62 0.83 -10.07
C VAL A 64 -2.90 0.43 -9.35
N SER A 65 -3.62 -0.58 -9.87
CA SER A 65 -4.86 -1.05 -9.24
C SER A 65 -4.62 -1.68 -7.88
N TYR A 66 -3.55 -2.45 -7.71
CA TYR A 66 -3.11 -2.97 -6.42
C TYR A 66 -2.80 -1.85 -5.42
N PHE A 67 -2.08 -0.80 -5.83
CA PHE A 67 -1.76 0.31 -4.94
C PHE A 67 -3.01 1.03 -4.45
N VAL A 68 -3.95 1.34 -5.36
CA VAL A 68 -5.21 1.99 -4.99
C VAL A 68 -6.05 1.08 -4.08
N PHE A 69 -6.11 -0.23 -4.37
CA PHE A 69 -6.78 -1.22 -3.54
C PHE A 69 -6.20 -1.29 -2.12
N MET A 70 -4.88 -1.37 -2.00
CA MET A 70 -4.18 -1.47 -0.72
C MET A 70 -4.39 -0.21 0.13
N ILE A 71 -4.32 0.99 -0.48
CA ILE A 71 -4.62 2.25 0.20
C ILE A 71 -6.09 2.31 0.66
N ALA A 72 -7.02 1.82 -0.15
CA ALA A 72 -8.43 1.71 0.22
C ALA A 72 -8.65 0.71 1.38
N ALA A 73 -7.98 -0.44 1.36
CA ALA A 73 -8.06 -1.46 2.40
C ALA A 73 -7.47 -0.98 3.74
N VAL A 74 -6.33 -0.27 3.69
CA VAL A 74 -5.72 0.34 4.88
C VAL A 74 -6.56 1.51 5.40
N SER A 75 -7.00 2.44 4.55
CA SER A 75 -7.86 3.56 5.01
C SER A 75 -9.15 3.08 5.69
N TRP A 76 -9.75 2.00 5.18
CA TRP A 76 -10.89 1.35 5.81
C TRP A 76 -10.61 0.89 7.24
N SER A 77 -9.46 0.24 7.45
CA SER A 77 -9.07 -0.28 8.76
C SER A 77 -8.80 0.84 9.77
N LEU A 78 -8.24 1.95 9.27
CA LEU A 78 -7.96 3.15 10.05
C LEU A 78 -9.23 3.96 10.33
N ARG A 79 -10.37 3.62 9.70
CA ARG A 79 -11.66 4.33 9.80
C ARG A 79 -11.53 5.83 9.60
N VAL A 80 -10.70 6.26 8.65
CA VAL A 80 -10.59 7.67 8.28
C VAL A 80 -11.99 8.19 7.96
N GLU A 81 -12.44 9.21 8.70
CA GLU A 81 -13.79 9.79 8.56
C GLU A 81 -14.07 10.05 7.09
N GLY A 82 -15.16 9.46 6.57
CA GLY A 82 -15.56 9.60 5.17
C GLY A 82 -15.04 8.55 4.19
N THR A 83 -14.31 7.53 4.64
CA THR A 83 -14.08 6.33 3.83
C THR A 83 -15.39 5.54 3.71
N HIS A 84 -16.21 5.88 2.72
CA HIS A 84 -17.51 5.27 2.50
C HIS A 84 -17.34 3.79 2.11
N LYS A 85 -18.12 2.88 2.74
CA LYS A 85 -18.15 1.45 2.39
C LYS A 85 -18.26 1.22 0.87
N GLY A 86 -19.08 2.05 0.21
CA GLY A 86 -19.27 2.02 -1.24
C GLY A 86 -18.01 2.34 -2.05
N MET A 87 -17.15 3.27 -1.59
CA MET A 87 -15.91 3.60 -2.31
C MET A 87 -14.93 2.43 -2.30
N ILE A 88 -14.83 1.70 -1.17
CA ILE A 88 -13.98 0.50 -1.08
C ILE A 88 -14.55 -0.63 -1.93
N MET A 89 -15.88 -0.79 -1.97
CA MET A 89 -16.51 -1.77 -2.86
C MET A 89 -16.25 -1.45 -4.33
N VAL A 90 -16.33 -0.18 -4.73
CA VAL A 90 -16.01 0.26 -6.10
C VAL A 90 -14.55 -0.01 -6.43
N ILE A 91 -13.62 0.38 -5.55
CA ILE A 91 -12.19 0.18 -5.77
C ILE A 91 -11.83 -1.30 -5.79
N GLY A 92 -12.38 -2.10 -4.86
CA GLY A 92 -12.23 -3.55 -4.86
C GLY A 92 -12.81 -4.19 -6.12
N GLY A 93 -13.96 -3.71 -6.60
CA GLY A 93 -14.56 -4.15 -7.85
C GLY A 93 -13.71 -3.83 -9.08
N ILE A 94 -13.14 -2.61 -9.16
CA ILE A 94 -12.20 -2.22 -10.22
C ILE A 94 -10.96 -3.12 -10.18
N PHE A 95 -10.40 -3.35 -8.99
CA PHE A 95 -9.24 -4.22 -8.80
C PHE A 95 -9.49 -5.65 -9.30
N ILE A 96 -10.62 -6.24 -8.88
CA ILE A 96 -11.02 -7.58 -9.33
C ILE A 96 -11.26 -7.58 -10.85
N SER A 97 -11.88 -6.54 -11.41
CA SER A 97 -12.13 -6.45 -12.86
C SER A 97 -10.84 -6.41 -13.67
N ILE A 98 -9.82 -5.68 -13.20
CA ILE A 98 -8.50 -5.61 -13.84
C ILE A 98 -7.78 -6.97 -13.74
N LEU A 99 -7.83 -7.63 -12.58
CA LEU A 99 -7.34 -8.99 -12.43
C LEU A 99 -8.02 -9.94 -13.42
N SER A 100 -9.35 -9.93 -13.48
CA SER A 100 -10.12 -10.78 -14.38
C SER A 100 -9.83 -10.49 -15.85
N PHE A 101 -9.66 -9.21 -16.23
CA PHE A 101 -9.31 -8.81 -17.58
C PHE A 101 -7.99 -9.43 -18.03
N TRP A 102 -6.95 -9.34 -17.20
CA TRP A 102 -5.64 -9.91 -17.54
C TRP A 102 -5.61 -11.44 -17.49
N ASN A 103 -6.42 -12.04 -16.63
CA ASN A 103 -6.65 -13.49 -16.66
C ASN A 103 -7.33 -13.95 -17.96
N TYR A 104 -8.24 -13.16 -18.51
CA TYR A 104 -8.93 -13.47 -19.76
C TYR A 104 -8.06 -13.21 -21.01
N GLN A 105 -7.39 -12.05 -21.08
CA GLN A 105 -6.60 -11.64 -22.26
C GLN A 105 -5.22 -12.30 -22.33
N GLY A 106 -4.59 -12.55 -21.19
CA GLY A 106 -3.21 -13.01 -21.12
C GLY A 106 -3.04 -14.46 -20.71
N LEU A 107 -4.12 -15.24 -20.54
CA LEU A 107 -4.16 -16.53 -19.81
C LEU A 107 -3.78 -16.43 -18.31
N GLY A 108 -2.98 -15.44 -17.91
CA GLY A 108 -2.82 -14.91 -16.55
C GLY A 108 -2.57 -15.94 -15.45
N MET A 109 -3.17 -15.76 -14.28
CA MET A 109 -3.04 -16.70 -13.15
C MET A 109 -3.56 -18.10 -13.51
N MET A 110 -4.53 -18.22 -14.42
CA MET A 110 -5.09 -19.50 -14.83
C MET A 110 -4.05 -20.37 -15.56
N SER A 111 -3.23 -19.80 -16.44
CA SER A 111 -2.13 -20.56 -17.07
C SER A 111 -1.11 -21.07 -16.06
N VAL A 112 -0.80 -20.26 -15.03
CA VAL A 112 0.12 -20.65 -13.95
C VAL A 112 -0.46 -21.80 -13.12
N LEU A 113 -1.76 -21.77 -12.82
CA LEU A 113 -2.45 -22.81 -12.06
C LEU A 113 -2.61 -24.11 -12.87
N GLU A 114 -2.93 -24.03 -14.15
CA GLU A 114 -3.07 -25.19 -15.05
C GLU A 114 -1.76 -25.95 -15.23
N HIS A 115 -0.61 -25.25 -15.26
CA HIS A 115 0.70 -25.88 -15.42
C HIS A 115 1.30 -26.39 -14.10
N SER A 116 0.68 -26.15 -12.94
CA SER A 116 1.19 -26.59 -11.64
C SER A 116 1.07 -28.10 -11.39
N GLY A 117 0.31 -28.82 -12.22
CA GLY A 117 0.11 -30.27 -12.14
C GLY A 117 1.03 -31.10 -13.04
N GLU A 118 1.64 -30.51 -14.07
CA GLU A 118 2.66 -31.14 -14.90
C GLU A 118 4.01 -30.61 -14.45
N SER A 119 5.03 -31.47 -14.39
CA SER A 119 6.38 -31.12 -13.92
C SER A 119 6.90 -29.86 -14.64
N PHE A 120 6.75 -28.71 -13.97
CA PHE A 120 7.23 -27.41 -14.44
C PHE A 120 8.72 -27.57 -14.78
N PRO A 121 9.12 -27.43 -16.06
CA PRO A 121 10.53 -27.55 -16.37
C PRO A 121 11.25 -26.41 -15.65
N LEU A 122 12.37 -26.71 -15.01
CA LEU A 122 13.23 -25.75 -14.31
C LEU A 122 13.68 -24.55 -15.19
N SER A 123 13.37 -24.55 -16.49
CA SER A 123 13.53 -23.41 -17.40
C SER A 123 12.37 -22.39 -17.33
N GLY A 124 11.20 -22.79 -16.83
CA GLY A 124 10.07 -21.90 -16.50
C GLY A 124 10.31 -21.06 -15.24
N LEU A 125 11.36 -21.38 -14.46
CA LEU A 125 11.88 -20.54 -13.38
C LEU A 125 12.41 -19.19 -13.88
N ASN A 126 12.76 -19.06 -15.16
CA ASN A 126 13.13 -17.80 -15.81
C ASN A 126 11.91 -16.97 -16.27
N ALA A 127 10.68 -17.43 -16.04
CA ALA A 127 9.43 -16.73 -16.35
C ALA A 127 8.67 -16.25 -15.11
N PHE A 128 9.14 -16.59 -13.90
CA PHE A 128 8.85 -15.77 -12.73
C PHE A 128 9.48 -14.40 -13.02
N ILE A 129 8.68 -13.35 -13.06
CA ILE A 129 9.19 -11.99 -12.89
C ILE A 129 10.07 -12.06 -11.65
N SER A 130 11.37 -11.88 -11.87
CA SER A 130 12.37 -12.20 -10.85
C SER A 130 11.97 -11.49 -9.57
N MET A 131 12.17 -12.12 -8.40
CA MET A 131 11.95 -11.43 -7.12
C MET A 131 12.62 -10.06 -7.11
N ASP A 132 13.71 -9.92 -7.84
CA ASP A 132 14.46 -8.69 -8.02
C ASP A 132 13.66 -7.65 -8.82
N ASP A 133 12.98 -8.01 -9.91
CA ASP A 133 12.08 -7.10 -10.64
C ASP A 133 10.91 -6.65 -9.75
N LEU A 134 10.39 -7.54 -8.91
CA LEU A 134 9.29 -7.26 -7.98
C LEU A 134 9.74 -6.29 -6.86
N ILE A 135 10.91 -6.51 -6.29
CA ILE A 135 11.52 -5.64 -5.28
C ILE A 135 11.95 -4.31 -5.89
N ALA A 136 12.49 -4.31 -7.11
CA ALA A 136 12.87 -3.11 -7.85
C ALA A 136 11.64 -2.28 -8.22
N THR A 137 10.57 -2.90 -8.71
CA THR A 137 9.30 -2.22 -9.00
C THR A 137 8.68 -1.65 -7.72
N SER A 138 8.79 -2.38 -6.61
CA SER A 138 8.38 -1.90 -5.29
C SER A 138 9.21 -0.70 -4.83
N ALA A 139 10.53 -0.73 -4.98
CA ALA A 139 11.41 0.39 -4.68
C ALA A 139 11.08 1.62 -5.55
N LEU A 140 10.90 1.42 -6.86
CA LEU A 140 10.51 2.47 -7.81
C LEU A 140 9.15 3.06 -7.47
N SER A 141 8.20 2.24 -7.02
CA SER A 141 6.88 2.72 -6.62
C SER A 141 6.94 3.64 -5.39
N SER A 142 7.94 3.52 -4.53
CA SER A 142 8.14 4.42 -3.39
C SER A 142 8.64 5.80 -3.79
N LEU A 143 9.28 5.91 -4.95
CA LEU A 143 9.64 7.19 -5.59
C LEU A 143 8.41 7.88 -6.18
N TRP A 144 7.31 7.14 -6.40
CA TRP A 144 6.09 7.72 -6.90
C TRP A 144 5.35 8.47 -5.78
N ASN A 145 5.22 9.78 -5.97
CA ASN A 145 4.42 10.65 -5.09
C ASN A 145 2.96 10.18 -4.90
N GLY A 146 2.43 9.31 -5.78
CA GLY A 146 1.09 8.73 -5.66
C GLY A 146 0.83 8.04 -4.31
N PHE A 147 1.86 7.47 -3.69
CA PHE A 147 1.78 6.91 -2.33
C PHE A 147 1.42 7.92 -1.25
N TYR A 148 1.67 9.20 -1.51
CA TYR A 148 1.34 10.30 -0.61
C TYR A 148 0.03 10.98 -1.02
N TRP A 149 -0.17 11.20 -2.32
CA TRP A 149 -1.35 11.90 -2.84
C TRP A 149 -2.65 11.10 -2.71
N ILE A 150 -2.63 9.78 -2.95
CA ILE A 150 -3.85 8.96 -2.91
C ILE A 150 -4.40 8.87 -1.48
N PRO A 151 -3.61 8.54 -0.43
CA PRO A 151 -4.10 8.58 0.96
C PRO A 151 -4.64 9.94 1.36
N LEU A 152 -3.98 11.03 0.93
CA LEU A 152 -4.44 12.39 1.18
C LEU A 152 -5.82 12.64 0.56
N CYS A 153 -6.03 12.24 -0.70
CA CYS A 153 -7.32 12.38 -1.37
C CYS A 153 -8.43 11.67 -0.60
N PHE A 154 -8.15 10.51 0.00
CA PHE A 154 -9.10 9.77 0.83
C PHE A 154 -9.44 10.50 2.13
N ILE A 155 -8.43 11.01 2.85
CA ILE A 155 -8.62 11.78 4.08
C ILE A 155 -9.42 13.07 3.82
N LEU A 156 -9.13 13.72 2.69
CA LEU A 156 -9.70 15.02 2.35
C LEU A 156 -11.01 14.95 1.57
N LEU A 157 -11.40 13.79 1.05
CA LEU A 157 -12.62 13.61 0.25
C LEU A 157 -13.88 14.26 0.88
N PRO A 158 -14.10 14.14 2.20
CA PRO A 158 -15.25 14.77 2.86
C PRO A 158 -15.12 16.29 2.94
N LYS A 159 -13.90 16.81 3.13
CA LYS A 159 -13.61 18.24 3.24
C LYS A 159 -13.61 18.93 1.88
N PHE A 160 -13.23 18.22 0.80
CA PHE A 160 -13.34 18.72 -0.57
C PHE A 160 -14.77 18.97 -1.00
N ARG A 161 -15.73 18.20 -0.49
CA ARG A 161 -17.16 18.47 -0.72
C ARG A 161 -17.64 19.75 -0.03
N ALA A 162 -16.95 20.20 1.01
CA ALA A 162 -17.33 21.35 1.82
C ALA A 162 -16.65 22.67 1.40
N ASP A 163 -15.37 22.64 0.98
CA ASP A 163 -14.64 23.87 0.64
C ASP A 163 -13.45 23.64 -0.31
N LYS A 164 -13.41 24.38 -1.43
CA LYS A 164 -12.32 24.32 -2.44
C LYS A 164 -11.00 24.93 -1.94
N THR A 165 -11.03 25.86 -0.97
CA THR A 165 -9.81 26.48 -0.43
C THR A 165 -8.97 25.53 0.42
N VAL A 166 -9.58 24.46 0.92
CA VAL A 166 -8.91 23.37 1.67
C VAL A 166 -7.88 22.65 0.78
N MET A 167 -8.16 22.51 -0.51
CA MET A 167 -7.24 21.85 -1.46
C MET A 167 -5.93 22.60 -1.60
N MET A 168 -5.99 23.92 -1.78
CA MET A 168 -4.80 24.76 -1.97
C MET A 168 -3.95 24.82 -0.70
N HIS A 169 -4.58 24.93 0.48
CA HIS A 169 -3.89 24.88 1.76
C HIS A 169 -3.24 23.52 2.04
N MET A 170 -3.88 22.43 1.62
CA MET A 170 -3.34 21.08 1.79
C MET A 170 -2.16 20.80 0.86
N ALA A 171 -2.25 21.18 -0.42
CA ALA A 171 -1.12 21.08 -1.35
C ALA A 171 0.10 21.86 -0.83
N TYR A 172 -0.12 23.03 -0.23
CA TYR A 172 0.94 23.83 0.41
C TYR A 172 1.54 23.14 1.65
N ARG A 173 0.71 22.56 2.53
CA ARG A 173 1.17 21.77 3.69
C ARG A 173 2.04 20.59 3.28
N LEU A 174 1.70 19.99 2.15
CA LEU A 174 2.41 18.86 1.55
C LEU A 174 3.80 19.24 1.06
N LEU A 175 3.88 20.38 0.37
CA LEU A 175 5.13 20.96 -0.12
C LEU A 175 6.07 21.32 1.04
N ILE A 176 5.53 21.83 2.15
CA ILE A 176 6.32 22.14 3.36
C ILE A 176 6.82 20.86 4.07
N ASN A 177 6.05 19.77 4.02
CA ASN A 177 6.44 18.48 4.60
C ASN A 177 7.22 17.58 3.61
N PHE A 178 7.74 18.15 2.52
CA PHE A 178 8.63 17.46 1.59
C PHE A 178 9.80 16.71 2.27
N PRO A 179 10.44 17.21 3.35
CA PRO A 179 11.45 16.45 4.08
C PRO A 179 10.96 15.11 4.63
N VAL A 180 9.68 15.00 5.00
CA VAL A 180 9.08 13.74 5.47
C VAL A 180 8.93 12.75 4.33
N TRP A 181 8.58 13.22 3.13
CA TRP A 181 8.58 12.40 1.92
C TRP A 181 9.99 11.90 1.57
N VAL A 182 11.02 12.76 1.69
CA VAL A 182 12.41 12.34 1.48
C VAL A 182 12.83 11.25 2.48
N ILE A 183 12.47 11.39 3.76
CA ILE A 183 12.74 10.36 4.78
C ILE A 183 12.01 9.05 4.43
N GLN A 184 10.75 9.13 4.00
CA GLN A 184 9.96 7.97 3.58
C GLN A 184 10.64 7.23 2.42
N VAL A 185 10.99 7.97 1.37
CA VAL A 185 11.68 7.44 0.17
C VAL A 185 12.98 6.77 0.56
N PHE A 186 13.77 7.41 1.42
CA PHE A 186 15.03 6.87 1.90
C PHE A 186 14.82 5.55 2.64
N VAL A 187 13.95 5.53 3.66
CA VAL A 187 13.71 4.32 4.47
C VAL A 187 13.14 3.18 3.63
N PHE A 188 12.18 3.46 2.76
CA PHE A 188 11.55 2.43 1.92
C PHE A 188 12.52 1.89 0.86
N SER A 189 13.29 2.76 0.21
CA SER A 189 14.31 2.35 -0.77
C SER A 189 15.41 1.53 -0.09
N SER A 190 15.88 1.93 1.10
CA SER A 190 16.87 1.17 1.85
C SER A 190 16.36 -0.21 2.27
N LEU A 191 15.11 -0.31 2.74
CA LEU A 191 14.48 -1.60 3.08
C LEU A 191 14.28 -2.48 1.84
N SER A 192 13.90 -1.88 0.72
CA SER A 192 13.75 -2.61 -0.55
C SER A 192 15.10 -3.12 -1.06
N LEU A 193 16.15 -2.30 -0.99
CA LEU A 193 17.52 -2.72 -1.32
C LEU A 193 17.99 -3.86 -0.41
N ALA A 194 17.73 -3.77 0.90
CA ALA A 194 18.07 -4.83 1.85
C ALA A 194 17.32 -6.14 1.52
N LEU A 195 16.06 -6.05 1.12
CA LEU A 195 15.30 -7.21 0.65
C LEU A 195 15.82 -7.78 -0.66
N LEU A 196 16.28 -6.94 -1.59
CA LEU A 196 16.89 -7.37 -2.84
C LEU A 196 18.23 -8.08 -2.61
N LEU A 197 19.00 -7.65 -1.60
CA LEU A 197 20.18 -8.39 -1.18
C LEU A 197 19.79 -9.74 -0.54
N ALA A 198 18.70 -9.77 0.23
CA ALA A 198 18.19 -10.99 0.89
C ALA A 198 17.43 -11.95 -0.04
N SER A 199 16.94 -11.50 -1.21
CA SER A 199 16.24 -12.34 -2.19
C SER A 199 17.14 -13.42 -2.78
N SER A 200 18.43 -13.12 -2.91
CA SER A 200 19.46 -14.08 -3.33
C SER A 200 19.61 -15.27 -2.36
N LEU A 201 19.12 -15.15 -1.12
CA LEU A 201 19.30 -16.13 -0.06
C LEU A 201 18.00 -16.83 0.37
N THR A 202 16.83 -16.21 0.16
CA THR A 202 15.55 -16.73 0.67
C THR A 202 14.35 -16.28 -0.17
N ASN A 203 13.27 -17.06 -0.16
CA ASN A 203 11.99 -16.69 -0.76
C ASN A 203 11.13 -15.74 0.11
N LEU A 204 11.69 -15.27 1.23
CA LEU A 204 11.05 -14.39 2.20
C LEU A 204 10.51 -13.06 1.59
N PRO A 205 11.16 -12.45 0.56
CA PRO A 205 10.71 -11.17 0.01
C PRO A 205 9.29 -11.16 -0.55
N VAL A 206 8.76 -12.28 -1.05
CA VAL A 206 7.39 -12.33 -1.60
C VAL A 206 6.32 -12.01 -0.55
N ILE A 207 6.57 -12.32 0.74
CA ILE A 207 5.66 -11.99 1.83
C ILE A 207 6.03 -10.64 2.45
N VAL A 208 7.31 -10.31 2.54
CA VAL A 208 7.76 -9.09 3.22
C VAL A 208 7.52 -7.84 2.39
N VAL A 209 7.63 -7.90 1.06
CA VAL A 209 7.36 -6.76 0.15
C VAL A 209 5.94 -6.20 0.30
N PRO A 210 4.86 -6.99 0.22
CA PRO A 210 3.51 -6.46 0.42
C PRO A 210 3.28 -5.96 1.86
N LEU A 211 3.94 -6.54 2.86
CA LEU A 211 3.87 -6.04 4.24
C LEU A 211 4.59 -4.70 4.40
N LEU A 212 5.72 -4.49 3.73
CA LEU A 212 6.38 -3.18 3.67
C LEU A 212 5.49 -2.13 3.00
N MET A 213 4.77 -2.50 1.95
CA MET A 213 3.81 -1.60 1.30
C MET A 213 2.69 -1.18 2.25
N VAL A 214 2.12 -2.14 3.01
CA VAL A 214 1.13 -1.85 4.04
C VAL A 214 1.71 -0.94 5.13
N TRP A 215 2.92 -1.23 5.60
CA TRP A 215 3.62 -0.40 6.59
C TRP A 215 3.83 1.03 6.09
N ASN A 216 4.30 1.20 4.85
CA ASN A 216 4.54 2.49 4.24
C ASN A 216 3.24 3.30 4.10
N CYS A 217 2.16 2.63 3.68
CA CYS A 217 0.84 3.22 3.60
C CYS A 217 0.36 3.73 4.97
N VAL A 218 0.46 2.90 6.02
CA VAL A 218 0.08 3.30 7.39
C VAL A 218 0.94 4.45 7.91
N PHE A 219 2.25 4.43 7.64
CA PHE A 219 3.14 5.52 8.00
C PHE A 219 2.70 6.85 7.37
N VAL A 220 2.40 6.85 6.07
CA VAL A 220 1.89 8.03 5.35
C VAL A 220 0.57 8.50 5.95
N PHE A 221 -0.37 7.59 6.24
CA PHE A 221 -1.64 7.96 6.88
C PHE A 221 -1.44 8.64 8.25
N LEU A 222 -0.55 8.11 9.09
CA LEU A 222 -0.26 8.70 10.40
C LEU A 222 0.37 10.09 10.29
N VAL A 223 1.31 10.26 9.35
CA VAL A 223 1.91 11.56 9.03
C VAL A 223 0.85 12.57 8.59
N LEU A 224 -0.03 12.16 7.66
CA LEU A 224 -1.09 13.02 7.14
C LEU A 224 -2.09 13.44 8.21
N VAL A 225 -2.58 12.50 9.02
CA VAL A 225 -3.53 12.80 10.10
C VAL A 225 -2.88 13.68 11.18
N ARG A 226 -1.58 13.49 11.47
CA ARG A 226 -0.85 14.36 12.40
C ARG A 226 -0.71 15.77 11.86
N ILE A 227 -0.37 15.94 10.58
CA ILE A 227 -0.28 17.26 9.91
C ILE A 227 -1.67 17.93 9.84
N GLU A 228 -2.70 17.16 9.59
CA GLU A 228 -4.05 17.68 9.39
C GLU A 228 -4.70 18.10 10.71
N ASN A 229 -4.78 17.17 11.66
CA ASN A 229 -5.62 17.27 12.85
C ASN A 229 -4.78 17.41 14.14
N GLY A 230 -3.45 17.43 14.05
CA GLY A 230 -2.58 17.48 15.22
C GLY A 230 -2.70 16.25 16.12
N THR A 231 -3.32 15.16 15.67
CA THR A 231 -3.58 13.98 16.52
C THR A 231 -2.30 13.15 16.66
N PRO A 232 -1.84 12.83 17.89
CA PRO A 232 -0.66 12.00 18.06
C PRO A 232 -0.84 10.60 17.45
N PRO A 233 0.19 10.02 16.81
CA PRO A 233 0.07 8.71 16.17
C PRO A 233 -0.33 7.60 17.15
N ALA A 234 0.11 7.69 18.42
CA ALA A 234 -0.28 6.75 19.47
C ALA A 234 -1.79 6.75 19.76
N VAL A 235 -2.45 7.91 19.64
CA VAL A 235 -3.90 8.05 19.86
C VAL A 235 -4.67 7.39 18.72
N ILE A 236 -4.24 7.61 17.47
CA ILE A 236 -4.83 6.97 16.28
C ILE A 236 -4.68 5.45 16.40
N MET A 237 -3.48 4.96 16.71
CA MET A 237 -3.24 3.53 16.91
C MET A 237 -4.05 2.96 18.08
N ALA A 238 -4.21 3.70 19.18
CA ALA A 238 -5.06 3.27 20.29
C ALA A 238 -6.54 3.21 19.90
N GLN A 239 -7.04 4.14 19.08
CA GLN A 239 -8.41 4.09 18.54
C GLN A 239 -8.61 2.85 17.66
N ILE A 240 -7.65 2.54 16.78
CA ILE A 240 -7.69 1.33 15.93
C ILE A 240 -7.66 0.06 16.78
N ALA A 241 -6.82 0.03 17.84
CA ALA A 241 -6.71 -1.11 18.75
C ALA A 241 -7.96 -1.30 19.63
N ARG A 242 -8.56 -0.20 20.12
CA ARG A 242 -9.72 -0.20 21.05
C ARG A 242 -11.03 -0.66 20.42
N ILE A 243 -11.11 -0.79 19.09
CA ILE A 243 -12.29 -1.34 18.41
C ILE A 243 -12.59 -2.80 18.84
N LYS A 244 -11.71 -3.46 19.60
CA LYS A 244 -11.97 -4.74 20.27
C LYS A 244 -12.80 -4.68 21.57
N LEU A 245 -13.00 -3.53 22.21
CA LEU A 245 -13.64 -3.48 23.55
C LEU A 245 -15.07 -2.93 23.58
N THR A 246 -15.59 -2.45 22.45
CA THR A 246 -16.99 -1.98 22.34
C THR A 246 -17.82 -2.83 21.38
N LEU A 247 -17.56 -4.14 21.32
CA LEU A 247 -18.62 -5.12 21.08
C LEU A 247 -19.34 -5.32 22.42
N ARG A 248 -20.12 -4.32 22.85
CA ARG A 248 -21.14 -4.52 23.88
C ARG A 248 -22.41 -4.96 23.17
N THR A 249 -22.80 -6.21 23.48
CA THR A 249 -24.16 -6.78 23.50
C THR A 249 -25.02 -6.58 22.25
#